data_AF-A0A2P8GG77-F1
#
_entry.id   AF-A0A2P8GG77-F1
#
_cell.length_a   1.000
_cell.length_b   1.000
_cell.length_c   1.000
_cell.angle_alpha   90.00
_cell.angle_beta   90.00
_cell.angle_gamma   90.00
#
_symmetry.space_group_name_H-M   'P 1'
#
loop_
_entity.id
_entity.type
_entity.pdbx_description
1 polymer ?
#
loop_
_entity_poly.entity_id
_entity_poly.type
_entity_poly.pdbx_seq_one_letter_code
_entity_poly.pdbx_strand_id
1 'polypeptide(L)' 'MKIVQGKVTALGKIFSSELGWLEYSLKRSLWIECTNEEQKMGTNQVVETILEVKKYAEKTSILIDWLKIRLC' A
#
# COMPACT_ATOMS: atom_id res chain seq x y z
N MET A 1 10.34 -24.54 7.63
CA MET A 1 10.45 -23.83 6.34
C MET A 1 9.11 -23.59 5.64
N LYS A 2 8.23 -24.59 5.42
CA LYS A 2 6.96 -24.41 4.66
C LYS A 2 6.01 -23.33 5.21
N ILE A 3 5.90 -23.19 6.54
CA ILE A 3 4.99 -22.21 7.19
C ILE A 3 5.45 -20.77 6.94
N VAL A 4 6.76 -20.51 6.97
CA VAL A 4 7.33 -19.18 6.72
C VAL A 4 7.10 -18.78 5.26
N GLN A 5 7.32 -19.72 4.34
CA GLN A 5 7.13 -19.48 2.91
C GLN A 5 5.67 -19.21 2.54
N GLY A 6 4.72 -19.96 3.14
CA GLY A 6 3.29 -19.70 2.96
C GLY A 6 2.84 -18.32 3.46
N LYS A 7 3.42 -17.83 4.57
CA LYS A 7 3.15 -16.47 5.09
C LYS A 7 3.73 -15.38 4.19
N VAL A 8 4.93 -15.58 3.64
CA VAL A 8 5.55 -14.63 2.71
C VAL A 8 4.74 -14.52 1.40
N THR A 9 4.24 -15.65 0.87
CA THR A 9 3.38 -15.63 -0.33
C THR A 9 2.06 -14.91 -0.09
N ALA A 10 1.46 -15.05 1.11
CA ALA A 10 0.24 -14.33 1.47
C ALA A 10 0.45 -12.81 1.50
N LEU A 11 1.58 -12.35 2.06
CA LEU A 11 1.96 -10.94 2.08
C LEU A 11 2.10 -10.36 0.67
N GLY A 12 2.74 -11.09 -0.25
CA GLY A 12 2.87 -10.66 -1.64
C GLY A 12 1.53 -10.49 -2.36
N LYS A 13 0.56 -11.38 -2.09
CA LYS A 13 -0.80 -11.27 -2.65
C LYS A 13 -1.55 -10.05 -2.13
N ILE A 14 -1.50 -9.80 -0.82
CA ILE A 14 -2.12 -8.63 -0.19
C ILE A 14 -1.52 -7.35 -0.78
N PHE A 15 -0.20 -7.29 -0.94
CA PHE A 15 0.45 -6.14 -1.53
C PHE A 15 0.01 -5.90 -2.99
N SER A 16 -0.13 -6.98 -3.77
CA SER A 16 -0.62 -6.86 -5.15
C SER A 16 -2.05 -6.36 -5.25
N SER A 17 -2.94 -6.73 -4.32
CA SER A 17 -4.32 -6.23 -4.32
C SER A 17 -4.40 -4.74 -3.96
N GLU A 18 -3.58 -4.29 -3.00
CA GLU A 18 -3.48 -2.87 -2.64
C GLU A 18 -2.98 -2.02 -3.81
N LEU A 19 -2.00 -2.53 -4.57
CA LEU A 19 -1.51 -1.85 -5.78
C LEU A 19 -2.59 -1.78 -6.87
N GLY A 20 -3.38 -2.85 -7.07
CA GLY A 20 -4.51 -2.83 -8.00
C GLY A 20 -5.58 -1.81 -7.58
N TRP A 21 -5.85 -1.70 -6.28
CA TRP A 21 -6.78 -0.70 -5.75
C TRP A 21 -6.29 0.74 -5.97
N LEU A 22 -4.98 0.98 -5.78
CA LEU A 22 -4.37 2.28 -6.04
C LEU A 22 -4.41 2.64 -7.53
N GLU A 23 -4.10 1.70 -8.42
CA GLU A 23 -4.18 1.91 -9.87
C GLU A 23 -5.60 2.28 -10.31
N TYR A 24 -6.60 1.53 -9.83
CA TYR A 24 -8.01 1.81 -10.11
C TYR A 24 -8.44 3.19 -9.60
N SER A 25 -8.02 3.57 -8.40
CA SER A 25 -8.34 4.87 -7.81
C SER A 25 -7.66 6.03 -8.56
N LEU A 26 -6.44 5.82 -9.05
CA LEU A 26 -5.72 6.78 -9.91
C LEU A 26 -6.43 6.99 -11.25
N LYS A 27 -6.85 5.91 -11.91
CA LYS A 27 -7.60 5.99 -13.17
C LYS A 27 -8.88 6.81 -13.02
N ARG A 28 -9.59 6.68 -11.88
CA ARG A 28 -10.76 7.50 -11.56
C ARG A 28 -10.43 8.95 -11.25
N SER A 29 -9.38 9.20 -10.45
CA SER A 29 -8.91 10.56 -10.15
C SER A 29 -8.50 11.35 -11.41
N LEU A 30 -7.92 10.65 -12.40
CA LEU A 30 -7.43 11.21 -13.66
C LEU A 30 -8.47 11.22 -14.80
N TRP A 31 -9.74 10.91 -14.52
CA TRP A 31 -10.82 10.92 -15.52
C TRP A 31 -10.69 9.90 -16.66
N ILE A 32 -9.87 8.86 -16.48
CA ILE A 32 -9.61 7.86 -17.52
C ILE A 32 -10.80 6.88 -17.64
N GLU A 33 -11.38 6.47 -16.51
CA GLU A 33 -12.51 5.52 -16.43
C GLU A 33 -13.51 5.98 -15.36
N CYS A 34 -14.22 7.10 -15.59
CA CYS A 34 -14.91 7.78 -14.48
C CYS A 34 -16.00 8.80 -14.85
N THR A 35 -17.04 8.93 -14.01
CA THR A 35 -17.95 10.08 -13.94
C THR A 35 -17.45 11.15 -12.94
N ASN A 36 -18.03 12.37 -12.94
CA ASN A 36 -17.57 13.47 -12.07
C ASN A 36 -17.58 13.11 -10.56
N GLU A 37 -18.58 12.35 -10.10
CA GLU A 37 -18.73 11.99 -8.68
C GLU A 37 -17.68 10.96 -8.25
N GLU A 38 -17.41 10.00 -9.12
CA GLU A 38 -16.39 8.97 -8.93
C GLU A 38 -14.98 9.56 -8.95
N GLN A 39 -14.75 10.71 -9.60
CA GLN A 39 -13.44 11.33 -9.68
C GLN A 39 -12.99 11.90 -8.35
N LYS A 40 -13.90 12.59 -7.66
CA LYS A 40 -13.62 13.15 -6.33
C LYS A 40 -13.37 12.04 -5.32
N MET A 41 -14.16 10.97 -5.42
CA MET A 41 -13.96 9.75 -4.62
C MET A 41 -12.59 9.11 -4.90
N GLY A 42 -12.23 8.92 -6.17
CA GLY A 42 -10.94 8.37 -6.57
C GLY A 42 -9.77 9.22 -6.07
N THR A 43 -9.89 10.54 -6.13
CA THR A 43 -8.88 11.47 -5.62
C THR A 43 -8.66 11.34 -4.11
N ASN A 44 -9.74 11.27 -3.33
CA ASN A 44 -9.65 11.05 -1.89
C ASN A 44 -8.99 9.70 -1.57
N GLN A 45 -9.40 8.64 -2.27
CA GLN A 45 -8.86 7.29 -2.08
C GLN A 45 -7.35 7.23 -2.39
N VAL A 46 -6.90 7.86 -3.48
CA VAL A 46 -5.46 7.96 -3.81
C VAL A 46 -4.69 8.67 -2.70
N VAL A 47 -5.19 9.82 -2.23
CA VAL A 47 -4.51 10.58 -1.18
C VAL A 47 -4.41 9.77 0.11
N GLU A 48 -5.50 9.13 0.54
CA GLU A 48 -5.54 8.29 1.73
C GLU A 48 -4.56 7.12 1.63
N THR A 49 -4.59 6.37 0.52
CA THR A 49 -3.68 5.23 0.32
C THR A 49 -2.21 5.67 0.30
N ILE A 50 -1.86 6.78 -0.36
CA ILE A 50 -0.48 7.31 -0.36
C ILE A 50 -0.04 7.70 1.06
N LEU A 51 -0.91 8.34 1.84
CA LEU A 51 -0.59 8.71 3.22
C LEU A 51 -0.39 7.48 4.11
N GLU A 52 -1.17 6.43 3.92
CA GLU A 52 -0.98 5.16 4.64
C GLU A 52 0.32 4.46 4.26
N VAL A 53 0.65 4.39 2.97
CA VAL A 53 1.93 3.85 2.49
C VAL A 53 3.11 4.61 3.11
N LYS A 54 3.02 5.95 3.15
CA LYS A 54 4.05 6.79 3.79
C LYS A 54 4.19 6.47 5.29
N LYS A 55 3.08 6.40 6.03
CA LYS A 55 3.08 6.03 7.46
C LYS A 55 3.68 4.64 7.68
N TYR A 56 3.38 3.69 6.80
CA TYR A 56 3.95 2.34 6.86
C TYR A 56 5.47 2.35 6.65
N ALA A 57 5.96 3.13 5.67
CA ALA A 57 7.39 3.29 5.42
C ALA A 57 8.12 3.90 6.63
N GLU A 58 7.55 4.94 7.25
CA GLU A 58 8.10 5.56 8.47
C GLU A 58 8.19 4.53 9.63
N LYS A 59 7.11 3.79 9.89
CA LYS A 59 7.11 2.74 10.92
C LYS A 59 8.11 1.62 10.62
N THR A 60 8.23 1.23 9.35
CA THR A 60 9.17 0.18 8.92
C THR A 60 10.62 0.63 9.13
N SER A 61 10.94 1.89 8.84
CA SER A 61 12.27 2.46 9.12
C SER A 61 12.62 2.34 10.61
N ILE A 62 11.69 2.72 11.49
CA ILE A 62 11.86 2.59 12.94
C ILE A 62 12.14 1.13 13.30
N LEU A 63 11.30 0.18 12.85
CA LEU A 63 11.50 -1.24 13.13
C LEU A 63 12.86 -1.78 12.66
N ILE A 64 13.31 -1.37 11.48
CA ILE A 64 14.62 -1.73 10.94
C ILE A 64 15.74 -1.20 11.85
N ASP A 65 15.65 0.05 12.29
CA ASP A 65 16.65 0.64 13.17
C ASP A 65 16.69 -0.06 14.54
N TRP A 66 15.52 -0.41 15.10
CA TRP A 66 15.42 -1.23 16.31
C TRP A 66 16.09 -2.60 16.15
N LEU A 67 15.89 -3.27 15.01
CA LEU A 67 16.51 -4.57 14.74
C LEU A 67 18.03 -4.43 14.58
N LYS A 68 18.52 -3.39 13.90
CA LYS A 68 19.97 -3.13 13.75
C LYS A 68 20.65 -2.94 15.10
N ILE A 69 20.03 -2.19 16.03
CA ILE A 69 20.59 -1.95 17.37
C ILE A 69 20.70 -3.25 18.18
N ARG A 70 19.78 -4.21 17.99
CA ARG A 70 19.74 -5.46 18.76
C ARG A 70 20.52 -6.63 18.13
N LEU A 71 20.98 -6.49 16.89
CA LEU A 71 21.74 -7.50 16.16
C LEU A 71 23.26 -7.24 16.19
N CYS A 72 23.71 -6.20 16.90
CA CYS A 72 25.12 -5.94 17.22
C CYS A 72 25.44 -6.34 18.67
#